data_AF-A0A1V6DDK2-F1
#
_entry.id   AF-A0A1V6DDK2-F1
#
_cell.length_a   1.000
_cell.length_b   1.000
_cell.length_c   1.000
_cell.angle_alpha   90.00
_cell.angle_beta   90.00
_cell.angle_gamma   90.00
#
_symmetry.space_group_name_H-M   'P 1'
#
loop_
_entity.id
_entity.type
_entity.pdbx_description
1 polymer ?
#
loop_
_entity_poly.entity_id
_entity_poly.type
_entity_poly.pdbx_seq_one_letter_code
_entity_poly.pdbx_strand_id
1 'polypeptide(L)'
;MSIAQVLEGVMLLCFGVSWPVAILKTWRAKRVEGKSGLFLVLILAGYLAGLISKFVRAAQDGVRPEAVTALYGLNALLVAVDLGLFLRYRTKAAGSTL
;
A
#
# COMPACT_ATOMS: atom_id res chain seq x y z
N MET A 1 0.60 -11.62 22.23
CA MET A 1 0.88 -11.64 20.77
C MET A 1 1.49 -12.98 20.43
N SER A 2 0.95 -13.68 19.43
CA SER A 2 1.51 -14.94 18.95
C SER A 2 2.75 -14.67 18.08
N ILE A 3 3.62 -15.67 17.92
CA ILE A 3 4.78 -15.58 17.01
C ILE A 3 4.35 -15.26 15.56
N ALA A 4 3.19 -15.78 15.13
CA ALA A 4 2.64 -15.49 13.82
C ALA A 4 2.35 -13.99 13.62
N GLN A 5 1.75 -13.33 14.63
CA GLN A 5 1.47 -11.89 14.58
C GLN A 5 2.75 -11.04 14.54
N VAL A 6 3.81 -11.48 15.23
CA VAL A 6 5.10 -10.78 15.21
C VAL A 6 5.73 -10.86 13.81
N LEU A 7 5.75 -12.05 13.21
CA LEU A 7 6.29 -12.25 11.86
C LEU A 7 5.46 -11.50 10.81
N GLU A 8 4.13 -11.51 10.92
CA GLU A 8 3.24 -10.74 10.05
C GLU A 8 3.50 -9.23 10.20
N GLY A 9 3.63 -8.74 11.44
CA GLY A 9 3.96 -7.34 11.72
C GLY A 9 5.31 -6.91 11.13
N VAL A 10 6.36 -7.74 11.26
CA VAL A 10 7.67 -7.47 10.67
C VAL A 10 7.60 -7.44 9.14
N MET A 11 6.90 -8.39 8.53
CA MET A 11 6.67 -8.41 7.08
C MET A 11 5.99 -7.11 6.62
N LEU A 12 4.92 -6.69 7.29
CA LEU A 12 4.19 -5.45 6.96
C LEU A 12 4.99 -4.19 7.23
N LEU A 13 5.89 -4.19 8.21
CA LEU A 13 6.82 -3.08 8.45
C LEU A 13 7.83 -2.96 7.31
N CYS A 14 8.44 -4.07 6.91
CA CYS A 14 9.37 -4.10 5.78
C CYS A 14 8.70 -3.63 4.49
N PHE A 15 7.49 -4.12 4.20
CA PHE A 15 6.70 -3.60 3.07
C PHE A 15 6.30 -2.14 3.27
N GLY A 16 5.90 -1.76 4.49
CA GLY A 16 5.51 -0.40 4.86
C GLY A 16 6.58 0.62 4.54
N VAL A 17 7.85 0.33 4.84
CA VAL A 17 9.00 1.20 4.58
C VAL A 17 9.36 1.27 3.09
N SER A 18 9.03 0.23 2.30
CA SER A 18 9.27 0.25 0.86
C SER A 18 8.48 1.33 0.12
N TRP A 19 7.27 1.66 0.58
CA TRP A 19 6.40 2.66 -0.07
C TRP A 19 6.88 4.10 0.09
N PRO A 20 7.27 4.61 1.29
CA PRO A 20 7.88 5.92 1.44
C PRO A 20 9.10 6.12 0.53
N VAL A 21 9.96 5.11 0.40
CA VAL A 21 11.12 5.16 -0.50
C VAL A 21 10.67 5.28 -1.97
N ALA A 22 9.66 4.51 -2.37
CA ALA A 22 9.10 4.56 -3.72
C ALA A 22 8.43 5.91 -4.02
N ILE A 23 7.65 6.45 -3.06
CA ILE A 23 6.99 7.76 -3.11
C ILE A 23 8.03 8.87 -3.25
N LEU A 24 9.07 8.87 -2.39
CA LEU A 24 10.12 9.88 -2.41
C LEU A 24 10.87 9.90 -3.75
N LYS A 25 11.16 8.72 -4.31
CA LYS A 25 11.76 8.61 -5.64
C LYS A 25 10.86 9.21 -6.71
N THR A 26 9.58 8.84 -6.74
CA THR A 26 8.62 9.36 -7.73
C THR A 26 8.41 10.86 -7.59
N TRP A 27 8.33 11.37 -6.36
CA TRP A 27 8.13 12.80 -6.08
C TRP A 27 9.35 13.65 -6.47
N ARG A 28 10.57 13.21 -6.15
CA ARG A 28 11.81 13.91 -6.53
C ARG A 28 12.08 13.84 -8.03
N ALA A 29 11.94 12.65 -8.62
CA ALA A 29 12.27 12.43 -10.02
C ALA A 29 11.19 12.96 -10.98
N LYS A 30 9.96 13.18 -10.50
CA LYS A 30 8.78 13.61 -11.27
C LYS A 30 8.51 12.76 -12.52
N ARG A 31 9.08 11.55 -12.57
CA ARG A 31 8.96 10.58 -13.66
C ARG A 31 8.50 9.24 -13.08
N VAL A 32 7.74 8.52 -13.89
CA VAL A 32 7.12 7.23 -13.53
C VAL A 32 7.51 6.11 -14.49
N GLU A 33 8.44 6.38 -15.40
CA GLU A 33 8.98 5.41 -16.35
C GLU A 33 9.60 4.21 -15.61
N GLY A 34 9.21 3.00 -16.00
CA GLY A 34 9.61 1.74 -15.35
C GLY A 34 8.78 1.33 -14.13
N LYS A 35 7.83 2.16 -13.67
CA LYS A 35 6.92 1.80 -12.57
C LYS A 35 5.62 1.20 -13.11
N SER A 36 5.23 0.03 -12.62
CA SER A 36 3.99 -0.63 -13.05
C SER A 36 2.78 -0.15 -12.25
N GLY A 37 1.91 0.64 -12.88
CA GLY A 37 0.64 1.07 -12.27
C GLY A 37 -0.30 -0.11 -11.96
N LEU A 38 -0.29 -1.14 -12.80
CA LEU A 38 -1.07 -2.36 -12.59
C LEU A 38 -0.64 -3.09 -11.30
N PHE A 39 0.67 -3.17 -11.05
CA PHE A 39 1.22 -3.74 -9.83
C PHE A 39 0.75 -2.99 -8.56
N LEU A 40 0.77 -1.65 -8.60
CA LEU A 40 0.26 -0.81 -7.50
C LEU A 40 -1.23 -1.06 -7.22
N VAL A 41 -2.06 -1.18 -8.27
CA VAL A 41 -3.49 -1.46 -8.14
C VAL A 41 -3.73 -2.86 -7.54
N LEU A 42 -3.00 -3.87 -8.02
CA LEU A 42 -3.12 -5.24 -7.51
C LEU A 42 -2.74 -5.34 -6.02
N ILE A 43 -1.65 -4.68 -5.62
CA ILE A 43 -1.25 -4.65 -4.22
C ILE A 43 -2.27 -3.90 -3.36
N LEU A 44 -2.79 -2.77 -3.85
CA LEU A 44 -3.83 -2.02 -3.13
C LEU A 44 -5.07 -2.89 -2.90
N ALA A 45 -5.53 -3.59 -3.94
CA ALA A 45 -6.66 -4.52 -3.84
C ALA A 45 -6.38 -5.65 -2.84
N GLY A 46 -5.15 -6.21 -2.84
CA GLY A 46 -4.74 -7.22 -1.87
C GLY A 46 -4.76 -6.73 -0.42
N TYR A 47 -4.23 -5.53 -0.15
CA TYR A 47 -4.28 -4.93 1.19
C TYR A 47 -5.72 -4.65 1.64
N LEU A 48 -6.58 -4.15 0.75
CA LEU A 48 -7.99 -3.92 1.05
C LEU A 48 -8.73 -5.23 1.34
N ALA A 49 -8.50 -6.28 0.57
CA ALA A 49 -9.08 -7.60 0.82
C ALA A 49 -8.66 -8.18 2.18
N GLY A 50 -7.37 -8.07 2.51
CA GLY A 50 -6.84 -8.48 3.83
C GLY A 50 -7.45 -7.67 4.98
N LEU A 51 -7.59 -6.36 4.79
CA LEU A 51 -8.20 -5.46 5.79
C LEU A 51 -9.69 -5.78 6.00
N ILE A 52 -10.45 -5.97 4.91
CA ILE A 52 -11.87 -6.37 4.95
C ILE A 52 -12.03 -7.71 5.67
N SER A 53 -11.19 -8.70 5.36
CA SER A 53 -11.19 -10.00 6.05
C SER A 53 -11.07 -9.87 7.57
N LYS A 54 -10.14 -9.01 8.05
CA LYS A 54 -9.96 -8.76 9.49
C LYS A 54 -11.17 -8.04 10.09
N PHE A 55 -11.77 -7.07 9.40
CA PHE A 55 -12.99 -6.39 9.86
C PHE A 55 -14.22 -7.31 9.88
N VAL A 56 -14.38 -8.19 8.89
CA VAL A 56 -15.45 -9.18 8.85
C VAL A 56 -15.31 -10.15 10.01
N ARG A 57 -14.10 -10.67 10.29
CA ARG A 57 -13.84 -11.48 11.49
C ARG A 57 -14.12 -10.73 12.78
N ALA A 58 -13.74 -9.45 12.88
CA ALA A 58 -14.04 -8.64 14.05
C ALA A 58 -15.54 -8.46 14.27
N ALA A 59 -16.32 -8.31 13.19
CA ALA A 59 -17.77 -8.18 13.24
C ALA A 59 -18.49 -9.52 13.54
N GLN A 60 -17.98 -10.64 13.03
CA GLN A 60 -18.58 -11.97 13.22
C GLN A 60 -18.25 -12.59 14.58
N ASP A 61 -16.97 -12.54 14.99
CA ASP A 61 -16.48 -13.23 16.19
C ASP A 61 -16.43 -12.29 17.42
N GLY A 62 -16.74 -10.99 17.24
CA GLY A 62 -16.61 -9.98 18.30
C GLY A 62 -15.17 -9.71 18.75
N VAL A 63 -14.18 -10.23 18.00
CA VAL A 63 -12.76 -10.13 18.34
C VAL A 63 -12.21 -8.77 17.91
N ARG A 64 -11.45 -8.11 18.80
CA ARG A 64 -10.84 -6.82 18.46
C ARG A 64 -9.77 -6.97 17.37
N PRO A 65 -9.70 -6.03 16.41
CA PRO A 65 -8.61 -6.03 15.43
C PRO A 65 -7.26 -5.92 16.13
N GLU A 66 -6.30 -6.71 15.65
CA GLU A 66 -4.95 -6.76 16.19
C GLU A 66 -4.18 -5.50 15.80
N ALA A 67 -3.10 -5.19 16.54
CA ALA A 67 -2.23 -4.06 16.19
C ALA A 67 -1.69 -4.14 14.74
N VAL A 68 -1.51 -5.36 14.23
CA VAL A 68 -1.06 -5.65 12.86
C VAL A 68 -2.09 -5.18 11.81
N THR A 69 -3.38 -5.14 12.15
CA THR A 69 -4.44 -4.61 11.26
C THR A 69 -4.23 -3.13 10.94
N ALA A 70 -3.70 -2.35 11.88
CA ALA A 70 -3.35 -0.95 11.61
C ALA A 70 -2.22 -0.82 10.58
N LEU A 71 -1.26 -1.75 10.56
CA LEU A 71 -0.18 -1.79 9.57
C LEU A 71 -0.69 -2.13 8.16
N TYR A 72 -1.74 -2.95 8.05
CA TYR A 72 -2.44 -3.17 6.78
C TYR A 72 -3.08 -1.87 6.25
N GLY A 73 -3.78 -1.15 7.13
CA GLY A 73 -4.39 0.14 6.78
C GLY A 73 -3.36 1.18 6.36
N LEU A 74 -2.24 1.28 7.08
CA LEU A 74 -1.13 2.17 6.73
C LEU A 74 -0.51 1.82 5.38
N ASN A 75 -0.25 0.53 5.12
CA ASN A 75 0.27 0.09 3.83
C ASN A 75 -0.69 0.43 2.69
N ALA A 76 -1.99 0.17 2.85
CA ALA A 76 -3.01 0.52 1.85
C ALA A 76 -3.00 2.02 1.55
N LEU A 77 -2.92 2.87 2.59
CA LEU A 77 -2.85 4.32 2.44
C LEU A 77 -1.59 4.76 1.67
N LEU A 78 -0.42 4.23 2.03
CA LEU A 78 0.84 4.56 1.37
C LEU A 78 0.84 4.14 -0.11
N VAL A 79 0.33 2.93 -0.41
CA VAL A 79 0.17 2.45 -1.79
C VAL A 79 -0.80 3.33 -2.56
N ALA A 80 -1.91 3.76 -1.95
CA ALA A 80 -2.87 4.67 -2.57
C ALA A 80 -2.25 6.04 -2.91
N VAL A 81 -1.44 6.60 -1.99
CA VAL A 81 -0.69 7.84 -2.24
C VAL A 81 0.29 7.66 -3.40
N ASP A 82 1.03 6.56 -3.41
CA ASP A 82 2.00 6.26 -4.48
C ASP A 82 1.31 6.07 -5.84
N LEU A 83 0.16 5.40 -5.87
CA LEU A 83 -0.69 5.27 -7.05
C LEU A 83 -1.21 6.63 -7.52
N GLY A 84 -1.66 7.50 -6.60
CA GLY A 84 -2.10 8.85 -6.93
C GLY A 84 -0.99 9.70 -7.55
N LEU A 85 0.22 9.63 -6.99
CA LEU A 85 1.41 10.27 -7.56
C LEU A 85 1.76 9.67 -8.93
N PHE A 86 1.70 8.35 -9.07
CA PHE A 86 1.93 7.66 -10.34
C PHE A 86 0.98 8.18 -11.43
N LEU A 87 -0.32 8.26 -11.15
CA LEU A 87 -1.31 8.78 -12.10
C LEU A 87 -1.05 10.24 -12.46
N ARG A 88 -0.71 11.09 -11.48
CA ARG A 88 -0.42 12.51 -11.70
C ARG A 88 0.76 12.73 -12.64
N TYR A 89 1.87 12.02 -12.43
CA TYR A 89 3.06 12.19 -13.25
C TYR A 89 2.99 11.43 -14.58
N ARG A 90 2.22 10.34 -14.66
CA ARG A 90 1.93 9.66 -15.93
C ARG A 90 1.23 10.58 -16.92
N THR A 91 0.25 11.37 -16.46
CA THR A 91 -0.45 12.34 -17.30
C THR A 91 0.47 13.46 -17.79
N LYS A 92 1.43 13.90 -16.98
CA LYS A 92 2.42 14.91 -17.40
C LYS A 92 3.37 14.42 -18.49
N ALA A 93 3.81 13.16 -18.41
CA ALA A 93 4.66 12.57 -19.44
C ALA A 93 3.94 12.43 -20.80
N ALA A 94 2.64 12.14 -20.80
CA ALA A 94 1.84 12.05 -22.03
C ALA A 94 1.53 13.42 -22.67
N GLY A 95 1.57 14.52 -21.90
CA GLY A 95 1.29 15.87 -22.38
C GLY A 95 2.49 16.63 -22.95
N SER A 96 3.71 16.07 -22.88
CA SER A 96 4.95 16.68 -23.39
C SER A 96 5.41 16.12 -24.74
N THR A 97 4.60 15.29 -25.38
CA THR A 97 4.87 14.64 -26.69
C THR A 97 4.00 15.19 -27.84
N LEU A 98 3.40 16.37 -27.66
CA LEU A 98 2.71 17.14 -28.71
C LEU A 98 3.40 18.50 -28.87
#